data_AF-A0AAD5L6R8-F1
#
_entry.id   AF-A0AAD5L6R8-F1
#
_cell.length_a   1.000
_cell.length_b   1.000
_cell.length_c   1.000
_cell.angle_alpha   90.00
_cell.angle_beta   90.00
_cell.angle_gamma   90.00
#
_symmetry.space_group_name_H-M   'P 1'
#
loop_
_entity.id
_entity.type
_entity.pdbx_description
1 polymer ?
#
loop_
_entity_poly.entity_id
_entity_poly.type
_entity_poly.pdbx_seq_one_letter_code
_entity_poly.pdbx_strand_id
1 'polypeptide(L)'
;MFRLLTLAVAACAAVSSAASSGVVNLPRGRYYRPTDAEVSGRVDATTPYVRSPCPALNSMANHGFIPRDGKNLSRPLLKTAIMEVFNIDNELADTILGLTPTTPTFSLATLSTHNLIEHDVSLSRRDVFFNADQSDADPLYLLELLRSASSWGKLTLAETARIRKCRMAECVKYNPKCDFGPQQQFIANAESGLMLRGLGGQNSEEIPFTHVYSFFVDERFPLGFTRPLTPVTLPDAKDKESPRALTWHRVAALLAVFATHVLLAVFLVALVQLHLYIQSSRVRFYAQLNRALFRFFGPMIRLGTATAVGHGIGAVFTLYQILTLCRQPKTSPLDPLTIDSSASWLRSVTTRFDAFTNAHAVEIAQTRALLEVALQTYQAQKLSQLIATLWINRLIALVIVVNCWLTPTLRFVFRERSATRHARLVRLTLDTALDITYALGIPTAVLYPYARDFDPVTELYPNEFYVRDDWSAQAVYTTQQFFVSSWLDLASKMLPLVCFFEFG
;
A
#
# COMPACT_ATOMS: atom_id res chain seq x y z
N MET A 1 -27.67 -68.20 -4.83
CA MET A 1 -27.46 -66.76 -4.54
C MET A 1 -25.99 -66.38 -4.31
N PHE A 2 -25.23 -67.09 -3.47
CA PHE A 2 -23.83 -66.73 -3.14
C PHE A 2 -22.83 -66.75 -4.31
N ARG A 3 -23.01 -67.62 -5.33
CA ARG A 3 -22.16 -67.66 -6.53
C ARG A 3 -22.43 -66.52 -7.53
N LEU A 4 -23.63 -65.95 -7.54
CA LEU A 4 -23.99 -64.82 -8.41
C LEU A 4 -23.44 -63.49 -7.86
N LEU A 5 -23.38 -63.33 -6.54
CA LEU A 5 -22.78 -62.15 -5.90
C LEU A 5 -21.25 -62.10 -6.05
N THR A 6 -20.56 -63.24 -5.97
CA THR A 6 -19.09 -63.30 -6.16
C THR A 6 -18.69 -63.04 -7.61
N LEU A 7 -19.48 -63.49 -8.59
CA LEU A 7 -19.30 -63.16 -10.01
C LEU A 7 -19.57 -61.67 -10.31
N ALA A 8 -20.57 -61.06 -9.67
CA ALA A 8 -20.88 -59.64 -9.85
C ALA A 8 -19.81 -58.71 -9.26
N VAL A 9 -19.25 -59.06 -8.09
CA VAL A 9 -18.15 -58.30 -7.46
C VAL A 9 -16.84 -58.46 -8.25
N ALA A 10 -16.53 -59.66 -8.74
CA ALA A 10 -15.36 -59.89 -9.60
C ALA A 10 -15.49 -59.18 -10.96
N ALA A 11 -16.70 -59.12 -11.54
CA ALA A 11 -16.97 -58.38 -12.77
C ALA A 11 -16.83 -56.85 -12.55
N CYS A 12 -17.33 -56.31 -11.43
CA CYS A 12 -17.14 -54.89 -11.11
C CYS A 12 -15.67 -54.54 -10.87
N ALA A 13 -14.89 -55.40 -10.22
CA ALA A 13 -13.44 -55.22 -10.01
C ALA A 13 -12.64 -55.33 -11.32
N ALA A 14 -13.05 -56.21 -12.24
CA ALA A 14 -12.44 -56.34 -13.56
C ALA A 14 -12.78 -55.18 -14.50
N VAL A 15 -14.00 -54.61 -14.42
CA VAL A 15 -14.38 -53.42 -15.20
C VAL A 15 -13.66 -52.18 -14.70
N SER A 16 -13.46 -52.03 -13.38
CA SER A 16 -12.69 -50.90 -12.81
C SER A 16 -11.19 -51.00 -13.11
N SER A 17 -10.59 -52.20 -13.13
CA SER A 17 -9.19 -52.37 -13.55
C SER A 17 -8.99 -52.23 -15.07
N ALA A 18 -9.97 -52.65 -15.89
CA ALA A 18 -9.96 -52.42 -17.33
C ALA A 18 -10.12 -50.92 -17.67
N ALA A 19 -11.00 -50.20 -16.97
CA ALA A 19 -11.17 -48.76 -17.12
C ALA A 19 -9.89 -47.99 -16.72
N SER A 20 -9.24 -48.36 -15.61
CA SER A 20 -7.98 -47.74 -15.19
C SER A 20 -6.83 -48.01 -16.17
N SER A 21 -6.77 -49.21 -16.76
CA SER A 21 -5.73 -49.55 -17.77
C SER A 21 -5.93 -48.81 -19.10
N GLY A 22 -7.16 -48.54 -19.52
CA GLY A 22 -7.46 -47.74 -20.72
C GLY A 22 -7.06 -46.27 -20.59
N VAL A 23 -7.19 -45.69 -19.38
CA VAL A 23 -6.83 -44.30 -19.09
C VAL A 23 -5.32 -44.07 -19.09
N VAL A 24 -4.53 -45.02 -18.57
CA VAL A 24 -3.06 -44.96 -18.57
C VAL A 24 -2.51 -44.89 -20.01
N ASN A 25 -3.21 -45.51 -20.97
CA ASN A 25 -2.83 -45.56 -22.38
C ASN A 25 -3.35 -44.38 -23.22
N LEU A 26 -3.98 -43.37 -22.62
CA LEU A 26 -4.40 -42.18 -23.37
C LEU A 26 -3.17 -41.42 -23.90
N PRO A 27 -3.18 -41.00 -25.18
CA PRO A 27 -2.10 -40.21 -25.75
C PRO A 27 -1.73 -38.99 -24.89
N ARG A 28 -0.44 -38.67 -24.85
CA ARG A 28 0.06 -37.46 -24.19
C ARG A 28 -0.68 -36.22 -24.73
N GLY A 29 -1.03 -35.31 -23.83
CA GLY A 29 -1.83 -34.11 -24.12
C GLY A 29 -3.35 -34.32 -24.03
N ARG A 30 -3.84 -35.56 -24.08
CA ARG A 30 -5.29 -35.83 -23.94
C ARG A 30 -5.72 -35.65 -22.48
N TYR A 31 -6.73 -34.80 -22.26
CA TYR A 31 -7.27 -34.51 -20.93
C TYR A 31 -8.10 -35.67 -20.40
N TYR A 32 -7.81 -36.07 -19.16
CA TYR A 32 -8.59 -36.95 -18.32
C TYR A 32 -8.37 -36.54 -16.86
N ARG A 33 -9.44 -36.16 -16.18
CA ARG A 33 -9.42 -35.93 -14.73
C ARG A 33 -10.16 -37.09 -14.05
N PRO A 34 -9.52 -37.83 -13.14
CA PRO A 34 -10.21 -38.87 -12.38
C PRO A 34 -11.27 -38.24 -11.46
N THR A 35 -12.28 -39.03 -11.08
CA THR A 35 -13.34 -38.53 -10.21
C THR A 35 -12.83 -38.29 -8.79
N ASP A 36 -13.51 -37.43 -8.03
CA ASP A 36 -13.11 -37.12 -6.64
C ASP A 36 -13.10 -38.36 -5.73
N ALA A 37 -13.83 -39.42 -6.09
CA ALA A 37 -13.82 -40.70 -5.39
C ALA A 37 -12.56 -41.55 -5.63
N GLU A 38 -11.80 -41.26 -6.70
CA GLU A 38 -10.63 -42.03 -7.13
C GLU A 38 -9.31 -41.28 -6.86
N VAL A 39 -9.38 -40.06 -6.34
CA VAL A 39 -8.27 -39.14 -6.12
C VAL A 39 -8.14 -38.82 -4.64
N SER A 40 -6.90 -38.71 -4.16
CA SER A 40 -6.60 -38.06 -2.89
C SER A 40 -5.24 -37.37 -2.97
N GLY A 41 -5.08 -36.32 -2.18
CA GLY A 41 -3.83 -35.59 -1.96
C GLY A 41 -3.20 -35.90 -0.61
N ARG A 42 -3.72 -36.85 0.17
CA ARG A 42 -3.10 -37.26 1.43
C ARG A 42 -1.81 -38.02 1.17
N VAL A 43 -0.77 -37.74 1.95
CA VAL A 43 0.60 -38.28 1.76
C VAL A 43 0.63 -39.82 1.71
N ASP A 44 -0.26 -40.47 2.44
CA ASP A 44 -0.40 -41.94 2.58
C ASP A 44 -1.56 -42.53 1.78
N ALA A 45 -2.15 -41.77 0.85
CA ALA A 45 -3.29 -42.22 0.06
C ALA A 45 -2.96 -43.46 -0.79
N THR A 46 -3.84 -44.45 -0.71
CA THR A 46 -3.79 -45.69 -1.53
C THR A 46 -4.74 -45.65 -2.73
N THR A 47 -5.38 -44.50 -2.98
CA THR A 47 -6.29 -44.29 -4.11
C THR A 47 -5.59 -44.57 -5.43
N PRO A 48 -6.32 -44.98 -6.49
CA PRO A 48 -5.72 -45.26 -7.80
C PRO A 48 -4.91 -44.06 -8.33
N TYR A 49 -5.44 -42.85 -8.14
CA TYR A 49 -4.79 -41.59 -8.52
C TYR A 49 -4.47 -40.76 -7.29
N VAL A 50 -3.34 -40.06 -7.34
CA VAL A 50 -2.98 -39.04 -6.34
C VAL A 50 -2.68 -37.71 -6.99
N ARG A 51 -2.98 -36.63 -6.27
CA ARG A 51 -2.77 -35.24 -6.71
C ARG A 51 -2.08 -34.42 -5.61
N SER A 52 -1.58 -33.26 -5.99
CA SER A 52 -0.86 -32.33 -5.11
C SER A 52 -1.71 -31.10 -4.79
N PRO A 53 -1.26 -30.21 -3.89
CA PRO A 53 -1.81 -28.85 -3.79
C PRO A 53 -1.57 -27.98 -5.04
N CYS A 54 -0.66 -28.39 -5.94
CA CYS A 54 -0.27 -27.61 -7.10
C CYS A 54 -1.22 -27.86 -8.30
N PRO A 55 -2.03 -26.87 -8.72
CA PRO A 55 -2.93 -27.03 -9.87
C PRO A 55 -2.17 -27.27 -11.19
N ALA A 56 -0.94 -26.76 -11.32
CA ALA A 56 -0.13 -26.93 -12.53
C ALA A 56 0.33 -28.38 -12.70
N LEU A 57 0.86 -29.01 -11.65
CA LEU A 57 1.26 -30.43 -11.69
C LEU A 57 0.06 -31.35 -11.85
N ASN A 58 -1.06 -31.03 -11.20
CA ASN A 58 -2.29 -31.79 -11.37
C ASN A 58 -2.80 -31.74 -12.81
N SER A 59 -2.74 -30.56 -13.45
CA SER A 59 -3.05 -30.40 -14.87
C SER A 59 -2.11 -31.20 -15.76
N MET A 60 -0.81 -31.23 -15.46
CA MET A 60 0.16 -32.04 -16.20
C MET A 60 -0.14 -33.54 -16.10
N ALA A 61 -0.52 -34.04 -14.92
CA ALA A 61 -0.93 -35.43 -14.72
C ALA A 61 -2.24 -35.73 -15.46
N ASN A 62 -3.23 -34.84 -15.40
CA ASN A 62 -4.51 -34.98 -16.11
C ASN A 62 -4.33 -35.00 -17.64
N HIS A 63 -3.23 -34.45 -18.15
CA HIS A 63 -2.88 -34.49 -19.58
C HIS A 63 -1.80 -35.53 -19.94
N GLY A 64 -1.24 -36.26 -18.98
CA GLY A 64 -0.20 -37.27 -19.22
C GLY A 64 1.17 -36.70 -19.59
N PHE A 65 1.46 -35.44 -19.24
CA PHE A 65 2.83 -34.88 -19.33
C PHE A 65 3.75 -35.46 -18.25
N ILE A 66 3.15 -35.88 -17.14
CA ILE A 66 3.73 -36.71 -16.08
C ILE A 66 2.79 -37.91 -15.87
N PRO A 67 3.22 -39.00 -15.18
CA PRO A 67 2.37 -40.15 -14.85
C PRO A 67 0.96 -39.73 -14.40
N ARG A 68 -0.06 -40.25 -15.09
CA ARG A 68 -1.47 -39.85 -14.90
C ARG A 68 -1.99 -40.20 -13.51
N ASP A 69 -1.47 -41.28 -12.93
CA ASP A 69 -1.72 -41.70 -11.56
C ASP A 69 -1.07 -40.78 -10.50
N GLY A 70 -0.15 -39.90 -10.90
CA GLY A 70 0.58 -39.01 -10.00
C GLY A 70 1.62 -39.72 -9.16
N LYS A 71 2.03 -40.95 -9.52
CA LYS A 71 2.95 -41.79 -8.75
C LYS A 71 4.29 -41.96 -9.47
N ASN A 72 5.30 -42.45 -8.75
CA ASN A 72 6.64 -42.79 -9.26
C ASN A 72 7.33 -41.65 -10.03
N LEU A 73 7.22 -40.42 -9.53
CA LEU A 73 7.84 -39.23 -10.13
C LEU A 73 9.30 -39.13 -9.69
N SER A 74 10.21 -38.88 -10.64
CA SER A 74 11.60 -38.53 -10.35
C SER A 74 11.85 -37.04 -10.63
N ARG A 75 12.84 -36.45 -9.95
CA ARG A 75 13.24 -35.05 -10.20
C ARG A 75 13.60 -34.79 -11.68
N PRO A 76 14.39 -35.65 -12.38
CA PRO A 76 14.69 -35.42 -13.80
C PRO A 76 13.46 -35.45 -14.71
N LEU A 77 12.50 -36.34 -14.43
CA LEU A 77 11.24 -36.41 -15.16
C LEU A 77 10.45 -35.11 -14.99
N LEU A 78 10.28 -34.66 -13.74
CA LEU A 78 9.58 -33.42 -13.45
C LEU A 78 10.28 -32.21 -14.06
N LYS A 79 11.61 -32.14 -13.99
CA LYS A 79 12.43 -31.07 -14.60
C LYS A 79 12.09 -30.89 -16.07
N THR A 80 12.19 -31.99 -16.80
CA THR A 80 11.95 -32.01 -18.25
C THR A 80 10.53 -31.56 -18.56
N ALA A 81 9.55 -32.09 -17.81
CA ALA A 81 8.15 -31.81 -18.04
C ALA A 81 7.77 -30.34 -17.76
N ILE A 82 8.23 -29.75 -16.65
CA ILE A 82 7.88 -28.35 -16.31
C ILE A 82 8.55 -27.35 -17.25
N MET A 83 9.80 -27.61 -17.67
CA MET A 83 10.50 -26.79 -18.65
C MET A 83 9.80 -26.86 -20.02
N GLU A 84 9.39 -28.05 -20.45
CA GLU A 84 8.69 -28.24 -21.72
C GLU A 84 7.33 -27.52 -21.74
N VAL A 85 6.53 -27.70 -20.69
CA VAL A 85 5.13 -27.25 -20.64
C VAL A 85 5.02 -25.74 -20.38
N PHE A 86 5.84 -25.20 -19.47
CA PHE A 86 5.72 -23.80 -19.02
C PHE A 86 6.87 -22.91 -19.50
N ASN A 87 7.79 -23.43 -20.31
CA ASN A 87 9.01 -22.73 -20.73
C ASN A 87 9.81 -22.17 -19.53
N ILE A 88 9.87 -22.93 -18.44
CA ILE A 88 10.69 -22.57 -17.27
C ILE A 88 12.16 -22.77 -17.61
N ASP A 89 13.03 -21.83 -17.23
CA ASP A 89 14.47 -21.96 -17.45
C ASP A 89 15.11 -23.03 -16.55
N ASN A 90 16.34 -23.41 -16.89
CA ASN A 90 17.02 -24.51 -16.20
C ASN A 90 17.28 -24.21 -14.71
N GLU A 91 17.65 -22.97 -14.38
CA GLU A 91 18.00 -22.54 -13.02
C GLU A 91 16.77 -22.51 -12.09
N LEU A 92 15.65 -21.97 -12.57
CA LEU A 92 14.38 -21.97 -11.86
C LEU A 92 13.84 -23.39 -11.72
N ALA A 93 13.98 -24.24 -12.75
CA ALA A 93 13.58 -25.64 -12.66
C ALA A 93 14.38 -26.40 -11.57
N ASP A 94 15.70 -26.18 -11.50
CA ASP A 94 16.55 -26.74 -10.44
C ASP A 94 16.14 -26.22 -9.05
N THR A 95 15.82 -24.93 -8.94
CA THR A 95 15.34 -24.32 -7.70
C THR A 95 14.02 -24.94 -7.23
N ILE A 96 13.03 -25.09 -8.12
CA ILE A 96 11.74 -25.72 -7.81
C ILE A 96 11.93 -27.16 -7.35
N LEU A 97 12.79 -27.92 -8.04
CA LEU A 97 13.05 -29.32 -7.68
C LEU A 97 13.86 -29.46 -6.39
N GLY A 98 14.65 -28.46 -6.02
CA GLY A 98 15.32 -28.37 -4.74
C GLY A 98 14.35 -28.46 -3.55
N LEU A 99 13.10 -28.01 -3.74
CA LEU A 99 12.04 -28.05 -2.72
C LEU A 99 11.31 -29.39 -2.63
N THR A 100 11.46 -30.26 -3.64
CA THR A 100 10.79 -31.58 -3.66
C THR A 100 11.55 -32.60 -2.81
N PRO A 101 10.97 -33.77 -2.46
CA PRO A 101 11.71 -34.83 -1.76
C PRO A 101 13.00 -35.25 -2.48
N THR A 102 14.02 -35.64 -1.71
CA THR A 102 15.32 -36.14 -2.23
C THR A 102 15.30 -37.64 -2.55
N THR A 103 14.17 -38.32 -2.31
CA THR A 103 14.00 -39.74 -2.63
C THR A 103 14.10 -39.97 -4.14
N PRO A 104 14.57 -41.15 -4.60
CA PRO A 104 14.71 -41.45 -6.02
C PRO A 104 13.40 -41.25 -6.80
N THR A 105 12.28 -41.60 -6.17
CA THR A 105 10.94 -41.29 -6.65
C THR A 105 10.03 -40.84 -5.52
N PHE A 106 8.97 -40.12 -5.85
CA PHE A 106 7.90 -39.71 -4.93
C PHE A 106 6.55 -39.61 -5.67
N SER A 107 5.47 -39.34 -4.96
CA SER A 107 4.14 -39.13 -5.54
C SER A 107 3.69 -37.67 -5.40
N LEU A 108 2.75 -37.22 -6.22
CA LEU A 108 2.20 -35.85 -6.11
C LEU A 108 1.65 -35.55 -4.71
N ALA A 109 1.02 -36.55 -4.08
CA ALA A 109 0.53 -36.44 -2.71
C ALA A 109 1.63 -36.17 -1.69
N THR A 110 2.89 -36.58 -1.94
CA THR A 110 4.01 -36.25 -1.05
C THR A 110 4.21 -34.73 -0.91
N LEU A 111 3.86 -33.95 -1.94
CA LEU A 111 3.97 -32.49 -1.92
C LEU A 111 2.96 -31.82 -0.97
N SER A 112 1.94 -32.55 -0.53
CA SER A 112 0.98 -32.13 0.50
C SER A 112 1.53 -32.25 1.93
N THR A 113 2.79 -32.67 2.09
CA THR A 113 3.45 -32.68 3.40
C THR A 113 3.57 -31.25 3.91
N HIS A 114 2.92 -30.96 5.04
CA HIS A 114 2.88 -29.62 5.60
C HIS A 114 4.28 -29.09 5.87
N ASN A 115 4.52 -27.84 5.45
CA ASN A 115 5.81 -27.14 5.53
C ASN A 115 6.97 -27.72 4.72
N LEU A 116 6.72 -28.67 3.79
CA LEU A 116 7.70 -29.04 2.77
C LEU A 116 7.67 -28.06 1.60
N ILE A 117 6.53 -28.03 0.89
CA ILE A 117 6.18 -27.05 -0.14
C ILE A 117 4.79 -26.51 0.17
N GLU A 118 3.86 -27.41 0.51
CA GLU A 118 2.55 -27.05 1.05
C GLU A 118 2.70 -26.16 2.29
N HIS A 119 1.84 -25.15 2.38
CA HIS A 119 1.83 -24.17 3.45
C HIS A 119 0.43 -23.57 3.64
N ASP A 120 0.20 -23.04 4.85
CA ASP A 120 -1.00 -22.28 5.18
C ASP A 120 -1.13 -21.03 4.30
N VAL A 121 -2.29 -20.36 4.35
CA VAL A 121 -2.52 -19.10 3.60
C VAL A 121 -2.55 -19.34 2.08
N SER A 122 -2.90 -20.55 1.64
CA SER A 122 -3.04 -20.93 0.23
C SER A 122 -4.13 -20.13 -0.52
N LEU A 123 -3.94 -19.87 -1.82
CA LEU A 123 -4.91 -19.09 -2.63
C LEU A 123 -6.24 -19.82 -2.81
N SER A 124 -6.21 -21.15 -2.90
CA SER A 124 -7.36 -21.97 -3.31
C SER A 124 -7.61 -23.18 -2.41
N ARG A 125 -6.72 -23.47 -1.45
CA ARG A 125 -6.84 -24.61 -0.54
C ARG A 125 -6.96 -24.09 0.90
N ARG A 126 -7.67 -24.82 1.75
CA ARG A 126 -7.68 -24.53 3.20
C ARG A 126 -6.40 -25.03 3.82
N ASP A 127 -5.94 -24.33 4.85
CA ASP A 127 -4.86 -24.76 5.73
C ASP A 127 -5.06 -26.22 6.17
N VAL A 128 -3.96 -26.98 6.30
CA VAL A 128 -3.98 -28.41 6.68
C VAL A 128 -4.73 -28.66 7.98
N PHE A 129 -4.74 -27.68 8.89
CA PHE A 129 -5.52 -27.71 10.12
C PHE A 129 -7.02 -27.97 9.87
N PHE A 130 -7.58 -27.43 8.79
CA PHE A 130 -9.01 -27.58 8.44
C PHE A 130 -9.26 -28.69 7.42
N ASN A 131 -8.31 -28.98 6.53
CA ASN A 131 -8.44 -30.04 5.54
C ASN A 131 -7.10 -30.74 5.29
N ALA A 132 -6.99 -32.02 5.65
CA ALA A 132 -5.76 -32.78 5.42
C ALA A 132 -5.56 -33.18 3.95
N ASP A 133 -6.62 -33.22 3.14
CA ASP A 133 -6.49 -33.54 1.72
C ASP A 133 -6.24 -32.26 0.91
N GLN A 134 -4.96 -31.96 0.68
CA GLN A 134 -4.55 -30.73 0.00
C GLN A 134 -4.71 -30.78 -1.52
N SER A 135 -5.19 -31.90 -2.09
CA SER A 135 -5.64 -31.89 -3.49
C SER A 135 -6.98 -31.17 -3.68
N ASP A 136 -7.79 -31.11 -2.61
CA ASP A 136 -9.12 -30.54 -2.60
C ASP A 136 -9.08 -29.00 -2.53
N ALA A 137 -9.48 -28.36 -3.63
CA ALA A 137 -9.56 -26.90 -3.71
C ALA A 137 -10.90 -26.43 -3.13
N ASP A 138 -10.83 -25.48 -2.19
CA ASP A 138 -12.02 -25.00 -1.49
C ASP A 138 -12.92 -24.17 -2.42
N PRO A 139 -14.21 -24.52 -2.56
CA PRO A 139 -15.12 -23.80 -3.45
C PRO A 139 -15.30 -22.31 -3.13
N LEU A 140 -15.29 -21.91 -1.86
CA LEU A 140 -15.41 -20.49 -1.47
C LEU A 140 -14.13 -19.73 -1.85
N TYR A 141 -12.99 -20.36 -1.66
CA TYR A 141 -11.70 -19.77 -2.01
C TYR A 141 -11.53 -19.62 -3.52
N LEU A 142 -11.96 -20.63 -4.28
CA LEU A 142 -12.05 -20.57 -5.74
C LEU A 142 -13.02 -19.48 -6.19
N LEU A 143 -14.21 -19.39 -5.59
CA LEU A 143 -15.18 -18.33 -5.91
C LEU A 143 -14.62 -16.93 -5.63
N GLU A 144 -13.86 -16.73 -4.56
CA GLU A 144 -13.21 -15.43 -4.28
C GLU A 144 -12.13 -15.09 -5.31
N LEU A 145 -11.30 -16.08 -5.68
CA LEU A 145 -10.28 -15.94 -6.71
C LEU A 145 -10.89 -15.60 -8.07
N LEU A 146 -11.95 -16.32 -8.45
CA LEU A 146 -12.70 -16.12 -9.68
C LEU A 146 -13.45 -14.79 -9.70
N ARG A 147 -14.08 -14.38 -8.59
CA ARG A 147 -14.75 -13.07 -8.47
C ARG A 147 -13.76 -11.93 -8.65
N SER A 148 -12.57 -12.05 -8.06
CA SER A 148 -11.51 -11.05 -8.22
C SER A 148 -11.07 -10.92 -9.67
N ALA A 149 -10.98 -12.04 -10.40
CA ALA A 149 -10.71 -12.02 -11.84
C ALA A 149 -11.89 -11.47 -12.67
N SER A 150 -13.14 -11.72 -12.25
CA SER A 150 -14.35 -11.34 -13.00
C SER A 150 -14.63 -9.83 -13.03
N SER A 151 -14.19 -9.06 -12.02
CA SER A 151 -14.39 -7.61 -12.00
C SER A 151 -13.67 -6.85 -13.13
N TRP A 152 -12.65 -7.47 -13.74
CA TRP A 152 -11.83 -6.89 -14.82
C TRP A 152 -11.58 -7.85 -15.99
N GLY A 153 -12.17 -9.06 -15.95
CA GLY A 153 -11.93 -10.14 -16.91
C GLY A 153 -10.56 -10.85 -16.79
N LYS A 154 -9.68 -10.39 -15.89
CA LYS A 154 -8.31 -10.89 -15.69
C LYS A 154 -7.94 -10.88 -14.21
N LEU A 155 -7.07 -11.81 -13.82
CA LEU A 155 -6.42 -11.85 -12.50
C LEU A 155 -5.04 -11.20 -12.58
N THR A 156 -4.79 -10.21 -11.72
CA THR A 156 -3.55 -9.44 -11.65
C THR A 156 -2.76 -9.74 -10.37
N LEU A 157 -1.49 -9.33 -10.33
CA LEU A 157 -0.67 -9.40 -9.11
C LEU A 157 -1.33 -8.71 -7.90
N ALA A 158 -1.97 -7.57 -8.11
CA ALA A 158 -2.59 -6.79 -7.04
C ALA A 158 -3.76 -7.55 -6.38
N GLU A 159 -4.57 -8.24 -7.18
CA GLU A 159 -5.67 -9.07 -6.67
C GLU A 159 -5.14 -10.31 -5.96
N THR A 160 -4.14 -10.98 -6.50
CA THR A 160 -3.49 -12.12 -5.85
C THR A 160 -2.92 -11.73 -4.48
N ALA A 161 -2.22 -10.59 -4.39
CA ALA A 161 -1.70 -10.07 -3.13
C ALA A 161 -2.80 -9.69 -2.13
N ARG A 162 -3.93 -9.12 -2.61
CA ARG A 162 -5.09 -8.80 -1.77
C ARG A 162 -5.68 -10.07 -1.15
N ILE A 163 -5.90 -11.11 -1.96
CA ILE A 163 -6.44 -12.40 -1.50
C ILE A 163 -5.50 -13.01 -0.46
N ARG A 164 -4.19 -13.07 -0.74
CA ARG A 164 -3.20 -13.63 0.19
C ARG A 164 -3.20 -12.89 1.53
N LYS A 165 -3.31 -11.56 1.52
CA LYS A 165 -3.46 -10.76 2.76
C LYS A 165 -4.72 -11.13 3.54
N CYS A 166 -5.85 -11.32 2.86
CA CYS A 166 -7.08 -11.78 3.51
C CYS A 166 -6.91 -13.17 4.13
N ARG A 167 -6.30 -14.11 3.40
CA ARG A 167 -6.01 -15.46 3.92
C ARG A 167 -5.08 -15.45 5.13
N MET A 168 -4.11 -14.55 5.17
CA MET A 168 -3.22 -14.43 6.34
C MET A 168 -4.02 -13.98 7.57
N ALA A 169 -4.92 -13.02 7.41
CA ALA A 169 -5.78 -12.57 8.49
C ALA A 169 -6.75 -13.67 8.96
N GLU A 170 -7.27 -14.49 8.04
CA GLU A 170 -8.12 -15.64 8.37
C GLU A 170 -7.35 -16.74 9.10
N CYS A 171 -6.15 -17.08 8.64
CA CYS A 171 -5.25 -18.03 9.27
C CYS A 171 -4.96 -17.62 10.71
N VAL A 172 -4.49 -16.39 10.95
CA VAL A 172 -4.21 -15.88 12.31
C VAL A 172 -5.45 -15.89 13.21
N LYS A 173 -6.63 -15.65 12.64
CA LYS A 173 -7.88 -15.56 13.41
C LYS A 173 -8.49 -16.93 13.74
N TYR A 174 -8.41 -17.88 12.82
CA TYR A 174 -9.19 -19.13 12.89
C TYR A 174 -8.33 -20.37 13.02
N ASN A 175 -7.08 -20.38 12.53
CA ASN A 175 -6.16 -21.51 12.62
C ASN A 175 -5.24 -21.32 13.85
N PRO A 176 -5.44 -22.05 14.95
CA PRO A 176 -4.60 -21.94 16.15
C PRO A 176 -3.16 -22.42 15.93
N LYS A 177 -2.88 -23.06 14.79
CA LYS A 177 -1.55 -23.52 14.37
C LYS A 177 -1.04 -22.79 13.12
N CYS A 178 -1.61 -21.62 12.81
CA CYS A 178 -1.24 -20.82 11.64
C CYS A 178 0.28 -20.67 11.53
N ASP A 179 0.87 -21.22 10.46
CA ASP A 179 2.31 -21.14 10.19
C ASP A 179 2.56 -20.54 8.81
N PHE A 180 3.07 -19.31 8.81
CA PHE A 180 3.37 -18.56 7.59
C PHE A 180 4.67 -17.78 7.73
N GLY A 181 5.75 -18.51 8.07
CA GLY A 181 7.10 -17.99 8.22
C GLY A 181 7.76 -17.53 6.91
N PRO A 182 9.03 -17.08 6.97
CA PRO A 182 9.73 -16.52 5.82
C PRO A 182 9.85 -17.47 4.62
N GLN A 183 10.03 -18.77 4.87
CA GLN A 183 10.11 -19.78 3.81
C GLN A 183 8.76 -19.96 3.10
N GLN A 184 7.67 -20.06 3.86
CA GLN A 184 6.31 -20.19 3.34
C GLN A 184 5.92 -18.94 2.55
N GLN A 185 6.27 -17.75 3.03
CA GLN A 185 6.06 -16.49 2.31
C GLN A 185 6.80 -16.47 0.97
N PHE A 186 8.06 -16.90 0.94
CA PHE A 186 8.83 -17.00 -0.29
C PHE A 186 8.16 -17.94 -1.31
N ILE A 187 7.74 -19.13 -0.87
CA ILE A 187 7.04 -20.11 -1.73
C ILE A 187 5.72 -19.51 -2.25
N ALA A 188 4.88 -18.98 -1.36
CA ALA A 188 3.58 -18.38 -1.68
C ALA A 188 3.67 -17.25 -2.72
N ASN A 189 4.73 -16.44 -2.62
CA ASN A 189 4.99 -15.34 -3.55
C ASN A 189 5.51 -15.86 -4.89
N ALA A 190 6.43 -16.83 -4.87
CA ALA A 190 6.95 -17.49 -6.08
C ALA A 190 5.83 -18.21 -6.86
N GLU A 191 4.90 -18.90 -6.18
CA GLU A 191 3.71 -19.50 -6.79
C GLU A 191 2.88 -18.46 -7.57
N SER A 192 2.70 -17.29 -6.98
CA SER A 192 1.91 -16.20 -7.58
C SER A 192 2.62 -15.66 -8.84
N GLY A 193 3.94 -15.49 -8.78
CA GLY A 193 4.75 -15.11 -9.94
C GLY A 193 4.69 -16.15 -11.06
N LEU A 194 4.91 -17.43 -10.72
CA LEU A 194 4.84 -18.56 -11.65
C LEU A 194 3.46 -18.71 -12.29
N MET A 195 2.38 -18.54 -11.52
CA MET A 195 1.01 -18.57 -12.03
C MET A 195 0.81 -17.48 -13.09
N LEU A 196 1.16 -16.24 -12.79
CA LEU A 196 0.95 -15.11 -13.71
C LEU A 196 1.81 -15.22 -14.97
N ARG A 197 3.07 -15.66 -14.83
CA ARG A 197 4.01 -15.81 -15.96
C ARG A 197 3.70 -17.04 -16.80
N GLY A 198 3.59 -18.20 -16.15
CA GLY A 198 3.42 -19.50 -16.78
C GLY A 198 2.07 -19.67 -17.48
N LEU A 199 1.02 -18.99 -16.99
CA LEU A 199 -0.33 -19.08 -17.57
C LEU A 199 -0.64 -17.99 -18.60
N GLY A 200 0.37 -17.52 -19.31
CA GLY A 200 0.16 -16.70 -20.51
C GLY A 200 0.12 -15.19 -20.27
N GLY A 201 0.66 -14.72 -19.15
CA GLY A 201 0.76 -13.30 -18.88
C GLY A 201 1.85 -12.56 -19.65
N GLN A 202 2.52 -13.13 -20.66
CA GLN A 202 3.46 -12.50 -21.63
C GLN A 202 4.14 -11.17 -21.20
N ASN A 203 4.71 -11.10 -19.98
CA ASN A 203 5.20 -9.86 -19.36
C ASN A 203 4.18 -8.79 -18.93
N SER A 204 2.90 -8.95 -19.23
CA SER A 204 1.78 -8.13 -18.78
C SER A 204 1.25 -8.42 -17.37
N GLU A 205 1.82 -9.36 -16.60
CA GLU A 205 1.48 -9.59 -15.19
C GLU A 205 0.03 -9.99 -14.87
N GLU A 206 -0.71 -10.45 -15.88
CA GLU A 206 -2.15 -10.67 -15.82
C GLU A 206 -2.51 -11.95 -16.57
N ILE A 207 -3.49 -12.71 -16.06
CA ILE A 207 -4.01 -13.90 -16.74
C ILE A 207 -5.53 -13.81 -16.93
N PRO A 208 -6.09 -14.23 -18.09
CA PRO A 208 -7.52 -14.21 -18.31
C PRO A 208 -8.29 -15.04 -17.28
N PHE A 209 -9.53 -14.65 -16.98
CA PHE A 209 -10.45 -15.43 -16.14
C PHE A 209 -10.54 -16.90 -16.56
N THR A 210 -10.61 -17.16 -17.87
CA THR A 210 -10.68 -18.53 -18.42
C THR A 210 -9.47 -19.38 -18.06
N HIS A 211 -8.29 -18.76 -17.89
CA HIS A 211 -7.08 -19.46 -17.48
C HIS A 211 -7.13 -19.83 -16.00
N VAL A 212 -7.57 -18.89 -15.15
CA VAL A 212 -7.77 -19.12 -13.72
C VAL A 212 -8.77 -20.24 -13.50
N TYR A 213 -9.93 -20.17 -14.17
CA TYR A 213 -10.97 -21.19 -14.06
C TYR A 213 -10.44 -22.56 -14.50
N SER A 214 -9.84 -22.65 -15.69
CA SER A 214 -9.35 -23.92 -16.23
C SER A 214 -8.28 -24.58 -15.34
N PHE A 215 -7.35 -23.81 -14.76
CA PHE A 215 -6.29 -24.40 -13.93
C PHE A 215 -6.73 -24.69 -12.49
N PHE A 216 -7.49 -23.80 -11.85
CA PHE A 216 -7.83 -23.95 -10.44
C PHE A 216 -9.11 -24.75 -10.21
N VAL A 217 -10.05 -24.71 -11.14
CA VAL A 217 -11.31 -25.46 -11.06
C VAL A 217 -11.18 -26.77 -11.81
N ASP A 218 -10.81 -26.74 -13.10
CA ASP A 218 -10.80 -27.93 -13.95
C ASP A 218 -9.48 -28.71 -13.90
N GLU A 219 -8.41 -28.12 -13.35
CA GLU A 219 -7.04 -28.64 -13.42
C GLU A 219 -6.70 -29.11 -14.84
N ARG A 220 -6.90 -28.20 -15.79
CA ARG A 220 -6.83 -28.41 -17.23
C ARG A 220 -6.09 -27.25 -17.88
N PHE A 221 -5.33 -27.54 -18.95
CA PHE A 221 -4.79 -26.46 -19.79
C PHE A 221 -5.94 -25.72 -20.52
N PRO A 222 -5.97 -24.37 -20.47
CA PRO A 222 -6.97 -23.55 -21.15
C PRO A 222 -7.01 -23.84 -22.65
N LEU A 223 -8.19 -23.69 -23.25
CA LEU A 223 -8.32 -23.79 -24.70
C LEU A 223 -7.44 -22.72 -25.37
N GLY A 224 -6.57 -23.13 -26.29
CA GLY A 224 -5.62 -22.22 -26.95
C GLY A 224 -4.42 -21.83 -26.09
N PHE A 225 -4.19 -22.50 -24.96
CA PHE A 225 -2.98 -22.29 -24.15
C PHE A 225 -1.72 -22.50 -24.98
N THR A 226 -0.88 -21.46 -25.03
CA THR A 226 0.48 -21.53 -25.53
C THR A 226 1.42 -21.19 -24.38
N ARG A 227 2.46 -22.01 -24.19
CA ARG A 227 3.53 -21.70 -23.23
C ARG A 227 4.15 -20.32 -23.51
N PRO A 228 4.70 -19.63 -22.49
CA PRO A 228 5.38 -18.35 -22.68
C PRO A 228 6.43 -18.39 -23.80
N LEU A 229 6.51 -17.34 -24.62
CA LEU A 229 7.48 -17.26 -25.72
C LEU A 229 8.91 -17.09 -25.22
N THR A 230 9.09 -16.33 -24.14
CA THR A 230 10.37 -16.16 -23.44
C THR A 230 10.44 -17.11 -22.25
N PRO A 231 11.62 -17.67 -21.93
CA PRO A 231 11.77 -18.50 -20.74
C PRO A 231 11.37 -17.76 -19.46
N VAL A 232 10.67 -18.44 -18.56
CA VAL A 232 10.35 -17.93 -17.22
C VAL A 232 11.57 -18.19 -16.34
N THR A 233 12.15 -17.12 -15.81
CA THR A 233 13.44 -17.15 -15.08
C THR A 233 13.27 -16.97 -13.58
N LEU A 234 14.31 -17.27 -12.80
CA LEU A 234 14.28 -17.09 -11.34
C LEU A 234 13.95 -15.64 -10.91
N PRO A 235 14.48 -14.58 -11.56
CA PRO A 235 14.00 -13.21 -11.36
C PRO A 235 12.51 -13.04 -11.62
N ASP A 236 11.93 -13.67 -12.64
CA ASP A 236 10.48 -13.58 -12.89
C ASP A 236 9.62 -14.15 -11.78
N ALA A 237 10.15 -15.12 -11.03
CA ALA A 237 9.53 -15.69 -9.83
C ALA A 237 9.81 -14.86 -8.56
N LYS A 238 10.97 -14.18 -8.47
CA LYS A 238 11.41 -13.40 -7.29
C LYS A 238 11.03 -11.92 -7.32
N ASP A 239 11.11 -11.24 -8.46
CA ASP A 239 11.09 -9.77 -8.61
C ASP A 239 9.74 -9.11 -8.34
N LYS A 240 8.69 -9.90 -8.07
CA LYS A 240 7.39 -9.36 -7.67
C LYS A 240 7.23 -9.17 -6.17
N GLU A 241 8.21 -9.58 -5.38
CA GLU A 241 8.62 -8.73 -4.27
C GLU A 241 9.41 -7.56 -4.85
N SER A 242 8.73 -6.47 -5.16
CA SER A 242 9.41 -5.21 -5.41
C SER A 242 9.37 -4.33 -4.15
N PRO A 243 10.31 -4.49 -3.20
CA PRO A 243 10.69 -3.42 -2.29
C PRO A 243 11.15 -2.16 -3.02
N ARG A 244 11.68 -2.25 -4.26
CA ARG A 244 12.27 -1.12 -5.00
C ARG A 244 11.25 -0.09 -5.51
N ALA A 245 10.11 -0.50 -6.06
CA ALA A 245 9.05 0.45 -6.43
C ALA A 245 8.39 1.05 -5.19
N LEU A 246 8.31 0.31 -4.07
CA LEU A 246 7.71 0.81 -2.84
C LEU A 246 8.66 1.73 -2.03
N THR A 247 9.97 1.54 -2.12
CA THR A 247 10.96 2.35 -1.40
C THR A 247 11.13 3.74 -1.99
N TRP A 248 11.23 3.91 -3.31
CA TRP A 248 11.40 5.26 -3.90
C TRP A 248 10.21 6.18 -3.68
N HIS A 249 8.98 5.68 -3.85
CA HIS A 249 7.77 6.48 -3.56
C HIS A 249 7.67 6.84 -2.08
N ARG A 250 8.08 5.93 -1.17
CA ARG A 250 8.14 6.22 0.27
C ARG A 250 9.22 7.24 0.62
N VAL A 251 10.43 7.10 0.07
CA VAL A 251 11.51 8.07 0.26
C VAL A 251 11.12 9.44 -0.30
N ALA A 252 10.53 9.50 -1.49
CA ALA A 252 10.05 10.76 -2.07
C ALA A 252 8.95 11.41 -1.21
N ALA A 253 7.99 10.63 -0.71
CA ALA A 253 6.96 11.13 0.20
C ALA A 253 7.56 11.67 1.51
N LEU A 254 8.49 10.93 2.12
CA LEU A 254 9.17 11.36 3.34
C LEU A 254 10.04 12.60 3.11
N LEU A 255 10.68 12.73 1.95
CA LEU A 255 11.42 13.95 1.58
C LEU A 255 10.49 15.16 1.46
N ALA A 256 9.28 14.98 0.91
CA ALA A 256 8.30 16.05 0.84
C ALA A 256 7.78 16.46 2.23
N VAL A 257 7.53 15.50 3.12
CA VAL A 257 7.15 15.75 4.52
C VAL A 257 8.28 16.46 5.26
N PHE A 258 9.52 16.00 5.11
CA PHE A 258 10.71 16.62 5.69
C PHE A 258 10.85 18.08 5.22
N ALA A 259 10.78 18.33 3.92
CA ALA A 259 10.85 19.68 3.36
C ALA A 259 9.75 20.59 3.91
N THR A 260 8.53 20.08 4.05
CA THR A 260 7.39 20.82 4.61
C THR A 260 7.65 21.21 6.06
N HIS A 261 8.10 20.29 6.91
CA HIS A 261 8.46 20.60 8.29
C HIS A 261 9.56 21.66 8.40
N VAL A 262 10.61 21.56 7.57
CA VAL A 262 11.70 22.54 7.55
C VAL A 262 11.19 23.91 7.14
N LEU A 263 10.40 24.00 6.06
CA LEU A 263 9.84 25.26 5.57
C LEU A 263 8.95 25.93 6.63
N LEU A 264 8.06 25.17 7.27
CA LEU A 264 7.18 25.68 8.34
C LEU A 264 7.97 26.15 9.55
N ALA A 265 9.00 25.41 9.98
CA ALA A 265 9.87 25.80 11.08
C ALA A 265 10.60 27.12 10.78
N VAL A 266 11.19 27.26 9.58
CA VAL A 266 11.89 28.48 9.16
C VAL A 266 10.94 29.67 9.11
N PHE A 267 9.75 29.49 8.53
CA PHE A 267 8.74 30.54 8.46
C PHE A 267 8.29 31.01 9.85
N LEU A 268 8.01 30.08 10.76
CA LEU A 268 7.61 30.41 12.13
C LEU A 268 8.72 31.13 12.90
N VAL A 269 9.98 30.70 12.73
CA VAL A 269 11.13 31.41 13.32
C VAL A 269 11.20 32.84 12.79
N ALA A 270 11.11 33.04 11.47
CA ALA A 270 11.10 34.37 10.88
C ALA A 270 9.94 35.23 11.41
N LEU A 271 8.75 34.65 11.53
CA LEU A 271 7.57 35.33 12.06
C LEU A 271 7.76 35.71 13.54
N VAL A 272 8.34 34.83 14.36
CA VAL A 272 8.67 35.12 15.77
C VAL A 272 9.71 36.23 15.86
N GLN A 273 10.77 36.17 15.06
CA GLN A 273 11.81 37.21 15.02
C GLN A 273 11.23 38.57 14.62
N LEU A 274 10.31 38.61 13.65
CA LEU A 274 9.61 39.83 13.28
C LEU A 274 8.82 40.41 14.46
N HIS A 275 8.08 39.60 15.21
CA HIS A 275 7.32 40.06 16.37
C HIS A 275 8.24 40.53 17.52
N LEU A 276 9.38 39.88 17.73
CA LEU A 276 10.39 40.30 18.70
C LEU A 276 11.04 41.63 18.30
N TYR A 277 11.37 41.79 17.01
CA TYR A 277 11.92 43.04 16.48
C TYR A 277 10.96 44.21 16.68
N ILE A 278 9.67 44.01 16.44
CA ILE A 278 8.63 45.04 16.64
C ILE A 278 8.42 45.38 18.14
N GLN A 279 8.68 44.44 19.05
CA GLN A 279 8.68 44.69 20.51
C GLN A 279 9.95 45.38 21.02
N SER A 280 11.02 45.40 20.22
CA SER A 280 12.28 46.02 20.60
C SER A 280 12.11 47.52 20.86
N SER A 281 12.97 48.09 21.69
CA SER A 281 12.95 49.53 22.01
C SER A 281 13.11 50.43 20.79
N ARG A 282 13.66 49.92 19.68
CA ARG A 282 13.96 50.67 18.45
C ARG A 282 12.69 51.10 17.69
N VAL A 283 11.68 50.22 17.64
CA VAL A 283 10.45 50.44 16.86
C VAL A 283 9.20 50.58 17.75
N ARG A 284 9.41 50.58 19.07
CA ARG A 284 8.35 50.59 20.10
C ARG A 284 7.39 51.77 19.98
N PHE A 285 7.88 52.93 19.55
CA PHE A 285 7.07 54.14 19.36
C PHE A 285 5.94 53.92 18.33
N TYR A 286 6.28 53.37 17.15
CA TYR A 286 5.31 53.11 16.08
C TYR A 286 4.31 52.04 16.46
N ALA A 287 4.74 51.03 17.22
CA ALA A 287 3.87 49.98 17.66
C ALA A 287 2.94 50.43 18.82
N GLN A 288 3.35 51.42 19.63
CA GLN A 288 2.53 51.97 20.74
C GLN A 288 1.30 52.76 20.29
N LEU A 289 1.25 53.16 19.02
CA LEU A 289 0.08 53.81 18.40
C LEU A 289 -1.17 52.91 18.41
N ASN A 290 -1.01 51.60 18.62
CA ASN A 290 -2.13 50.66 18.68
C ASN A 290 -1.96 49.61 19.81
N ARG A 291 -1.96 50.08 21.07
CA ARG A 291 -1.76 49.25 22.29
C ARG A 291 -2.64 48.00 22.37
N ALA A 292 -3.83 48.03 21.76
CA ALA A 292 -4.75 46.89 21.73
C ALA A 292 -4.21 45.68 20.97
N LEU A 293 -3.32 45.88 19.98
CA LEU A 293 -2.70 44.79 19.20
C LEU A 293 -1.58 44.09 19.98
N PHE A 294 -0.86 44.82 20.84
CA PHE A 294 0.30 44.28 21.57
C PHE A 294 -0.02 43.15 22.54
N ARG A 295 -1.26 43.10 23.07
CA ARG A 295 -1.66 42.04 24.01
C ARG A 295 -1.56 40.63 23.40
N PHE A 296 -1.54 40.52 22.08
CA PHE A 296 -1.46 39.25 21.36
C PHE A 296 -0.06 38.85 20.92
N PHE A 297 0.93 39.75 20.99
CA PHE A 297 2.30 39.46 20.54
C PHE A 297 2.98 38.41 21.44
N GLY A 298 2.82 38.52 22.76
CA GLY A 298 3.36 37.54 23.71
C GLY A 298 2.80 36.12 23.47
N PRO A 299 1.46 35.95 23.38
CA PRO A 299 0.85 34.70 22.93
C PRO A 299 1.38 34.20 21.57
N MET A 300 1.47 35.07 20.56
CA MET A 300 1.98 34.73 19.22
C MET A 300 3.42 34.24 19.24
N ILE A 301 4.30 34.90 19.99
CA ILE A 301 5.72 34.51 20.13
C ILE A 301 5.83 33.16 20.82
N ARG A 302 5.10 32.94 21.92
CA ARG A 302 5.16 31.67 22.67
C ARG A 302 4.63 30.50 21.85
N LEU A 303 3.45 30.68 21.23
CA LEU A 303 2.84 29.64 20.41
C LEU A 303 3.67 29.40 19.13
N GLY A 304 4.10 30.46 18.45
CA GLY A 304 4.96 30.37 17.27
C GLY A 304 6.29 29.65 17.55
N THR A 305 6.94 29.98 18.67
CA THR A 305 8.17 29.28 19.11
C THR A 305 7.90 27.80 19.38
N ALA A 306 6.83 27.48 20.12
CA ALA A 306 6.48 26.09 20.43
C ALA A 306 6.17 25.28 19.17
N THR A 307 5.40 25.83 18.23
CA THR A 307 5.08 25.21 16.95
C THR A 307 6.35 25.05 16.09
N ALA A 308 7.25 26.03 16.06
CA ALA A 308 8.52 25.95 15.33
C ALA A 308 9.41 24.80 15.84
N VAL A 309 9.52 24.67 17.17
CA VAL A 309 10.25 23.58 17.82
C VAL A 309 9.61 22.24 17.47
N GLY A 310 8.28 22.14 17.52
CA GLY A 310 7.56 20.94 17.10
C GLY A 310 7.91 20.52 15.67
N HIS A 311 7.91 21.46 14.71
CA HIS A 311 8.27 21.13 13.33
C HIS A 311 9.74 20.73 13.19
N GLY A 312 10.64 21.35 13.95
CA GLY A 312 12.05 20.93 14.03
C GLY A 312 12.20 19.48 14.49
N ILE A 313 11.46 19.08 15.54
CA ILE A 313 11.43 17.69 16.02
C ILE A 313 10.87 16.75 14.93
N GLY A 314 9.75 17.12 14.30
CA GLY A 314 9.15 16.37 13.20
C GLY A 314 10.10 16.17 12.01
N ALA A 315 10.86 17.20 11.64
CA ALA A 315 11.88 17.12 10.59
C ALA A 315 13.00 16.14 10.97
N VAL A 316 13.51 16.18 12.20
CA VAL A 316 14.55 15.25 12.67
C VAL A 316 14.05 13.80 12.67
N PHE A 317 12.81 13.58 13.13
CA PHE A 317 12.20 12.25 13.10
C PHE A 317 12.01 11.72 11.67
N THR A 318 11.51 12.56 10.77
CA THR A 318 11.35 12.19 9.34
C THR A 318 12.70 11.90 8.69
N LEU A 319 13.73 12.70 8.98
CA LEU A 319 15.09 12.47 8.49
C LEU A 319 15.64 11.12 9.01
N TYR A 320 15.40 10.79 10.27
CA TYR A 320 15.77 9.49 10.82
C TYR A 320 15.07 8.33 10.09
N GLN A 321 13.78 8.46 9.76
CA GLN A 321 13.06 7.47 8.95
C GLN A 321 13.65 7.33 7.54
N ILE A 322 14.00 8.43 6.88
CA ILE A 322 14.66 8.40 5.56
C ILE A 322 16.01 7.66 5.65
N LEU A 323 16.83 8.02 6.64
CA LEU A 323 18.17 7.43 6.81
C LEU A 323 18.10 5.94 7.15
N THR A 324 17.13 5.52 7.96
CA THR A 324 16.91 4.10 8.27
C THR A 324 16.44 3.32 7.05
N LEU A 325 15.51 3.87 6.25
CA LEU A 325 15.08 3.26 4.99
C LEU A 325 16.22 3.16 3.97
N CYS A 326 17.08 4.17 3.88
CA CYS A 326 18.24 4.15 2.98
C CYS A 326 19.35 3.16 3.45
N ARG A 327 19.38 2.82 4.74
CA ARG A 327 20.37 1.88 5.34
C ARG A 327 19.89 0.43 5.40
N GLN A 328 18.62 0.15 5.15
CA GLN A 328 18.08 -1.21 5.15
C GLN A 328 18.75 -2.07 4.06
N PRO A 329 19.26 -3.29 4.40
CA PRO A 329 19.85 -4.18 3.42
C PRO A 329 18.86 -4.54 2.31
N LYS A 330 19.33 -4.60 1.06
CA LYS A 330 18.51 -4.91 -0.14
C LYS A 330 17.82 -6.28 -0.12
N THR A 331 18.02 -7.10 0.91
CA THR A 331 17.56 -8.49 1.05
C THR A 331 16.80 -8.78 2.36
N SER A 332 16.55 -7.77 3.20
CA SER A 332 15.85 -7.98 4.47
C SER A 332 14.35 -7.70 4.29
N PRO A 333 13.45 -8.58 4.80
CA PRO A 333 12.04 -8.26 4.87
C PRO A 333 11.85 -6.98 5.69
N LEU A 334 10.88 -6.15 5.27
CA LEU A 334 10.49 -4.93 5.98
C LEU A 334 9.96 -5.32 7.37
N ASP A 335 10.82 -5.32 8.37
CA ASP A 335 10.38 -5.32 9.76
C ASP A 335 9.54 -4.05 9.99
N PRO A 336 8.35 -4.15 10.59
CA PRO A 336 7.59 -2.98 10.99
C PRO A 336 8.42 -2.22 12.02
N LEU A 337 9.04 -1.11 11.60
CA LEU A 337 9.78 -0.12 12.39
C LEU A 337 9.66 -0.34 13.90
N THR A 338 10.52 -1.20 14.44
CA THR A 338 10.67 -1.36 15.88
C THR A 338 11.43 -0.15 16.38
N ILE A 339 10.69 0.91 16.71
CA ILE A 339 11.21 2.04 17.48
C ILE A 339 11.76 1.46 18.79
N ASP A 340 13.03 1.74 19.06
CA ASP A 340 13.81 1.17 20.15
C ASP A 340 13.10 1.28 21.53
N SER A 341 13.49 0.38 22.42
CA SER A 341 12.98 0.13 23.77
C SER A 341 13.03 1.34 24.73
N SER A 342 13.69 2.44 24.38
CA SER A 342 13.91 3.61 25.23
C SER A 342 12.71 4.58 25.35
N ALA A 343 11.63 4.37 24.59
CA ALA A 343 10.47 5.28 24.51
C ALA A 343 9.14 4.64 24.96
N SER A 344 9.14 3.82 26.03
CA SER A 344 7.95 3.10 26.50
C SER A 344 6.77 4.00 26.91
N TRP A 345 7.06 5.18 27.49
CA TRP A 345 6.04 6.18 27.82
C TRP A 345 5.42 6.83 26.57
N LEU A 346 6.23 7.18 25.57
CA LEU A 346 5.75 7.73 24.29
C LEU A 346 4.87 6.72 23.56
N ARG A 347 5.19 5.41 23.61
CA ARG A 347 4.34 4.34 23.08
C ARG A 347 2.95 4.31 23.73
N SER A 348 2.86 4.48 25.05
CA SER A 348 1.59 4.44 25.79
C SER A 348 0.69 5.65 25.50
N VAL A 349 1.29 6.83 25.35
CA VAL A 349 0.56 8.06 24.98
C VAL A 349 0.11 8.01 23.52
N THR A 350 1.00 7.60 22.61
CA THR A 350 0.66 7.46 21.17
C THR A 350 -0.41 6.40 20.96
N THR A 351 -0.29 5.20 21.53
CA THR A 351 -1.33 4.16 21.39
C THR A 351 -2.70 4.57 21.95
N ARG A 352 -2.77 5.32 23.05
CA ARG A 352 -4.05 5.83 23.58
C ARG A 352 -4.63 6.95 22.72
N PHE A 353 -3.78 7.85 22.21
CA PHE A 353 -4.17 8.90 21.29
C PHE A 353 -4.62 8.31 19.94
N ASP A 354 -3.91 7.32 19.43
CA ASP A 354 -4.26 6.57 18.22
C ASP A 354 -5.58 5.80 18.41
N ALA A 355 -5.80 5.18 19.57
CA ALA A 355 -7.07 4.50 19.86
C ALA A 355 -8.26 5.47 19.90
N PHE A 356 -8.07 6.66 20.50
CA PHE A 356 -9.11 7.70 20.55
C PHE A 356 -9.38 8.32 19.17
N THR A 357 -8.34 8.69 18.44
CA THR A 357 -8.45 9.26 17.09
C THR A 357 -9.04 8.25 16.11
N ASN A 358 -8.71 6.95 16.22
CA ASN A 358 -9.32 5.92 15.38
C ASN A 358 -10.81 5.69 15.70
N ALA A 359 -11.22 5.78 16.97
CA ALA A 359 -12.62 5.62 17.37
C ALA A 359 -13.52 6.76 16.86
N HIS A 360 -13.00 7.99 16.80
CA HIS A 360 -13.73 9.20 16.38
C HIS A 360 -13.21 9.79 15.06
N ALA A 361 -12.52 8.99 14.24
CA ALA A 361 -11.75 9.48 13.08
C ALA A 361 -12.60 10.29 12.08
N VAL A 362 -13.86 9.88 11.87
CA VAL A 362 -14.76 10.54 10.92
C VAL A 362 -15.26 11.88 11.48
N GLU A 363 -15.64 11.92 12.75
CA GLU A 363 -16.16 13.12 13.42
C GLU A 363 -15.07 14.18 13.57
N ILE A 364 -13.86 13.76 13.97
CA ILE A 364 -12.68 14.63 14.09
C ILE A 364 -12.32 15.20 12.72
N ALA A 365 -12.27 14.37 11.68
CA ALA A 365 -11.92 14.82 10.33
C ALA A 365 -12.95 15.81 9.74
N GLN A 366 -14.25 15.59 9.96
CA GLN A 366 -15.31 16.49 9.52
C GLN A 366 -15.25 17.83 10.27
N THR A 367 -15.08 17.78 11.60
CA THR A 367 -14.96 18.97 12.44
C THR A 367 -13.75 19.80 12.05
N ARG A 368 -12.62 19.15 11.77
CA ARG A 368 -11.39 19.81 11.30
C ARG A 368 -11.60 20.52 9.97
N ALA A 369 -12.19 19.83 8.98
CA ALA A 369 -12.44 20.42 7.67
C ALA A 369 -13.37 21.65 7.75
N LEU A 370 -14.41 21.58 8.58
CA LEU A 370 -15.31 22.73 8.81
C LEU A 370 -14.60 23.89 9.49
N LEU A 371 -13.79 23.60 10.51
CA LEU A 371 -13.03 24.61 11.24
C LEU A 371 -11.99 25.29 10.34
N GLU A 372 -11.30 24.52 9.51
CA GLU A 372 -10.30 25.02 8.57
C GLU A 372 -10.93 25.97 7.54
N VAL A 373 -12.04 25.58 6.90
CA VAL A 373 -12.77 26.43 5.95
C VAL A 373 -13.29 27.70 6.64
N ALA A 374 -13.78 27.60 7.88
CA ALA A 374 -14.23 28.77 8.63
C ALA A 374 -13.09 29.77 8.92
N LEU A 375 -11.92 29.27 9.32
CA LEU A 375 -10.75 30.11 9.58
C LEU A 375 -10.16 30.71 8.30
N GLN A 376 -10.13 29.94 7.20
CA GLN A 376 -9.73 30.45 5.87
C GLN A 376 -10.70 31.54 5.38
N THR A 377 -12.00 31.36 5.59
CA THR A 377 -13.03 32.36 5.24
C THR A 377 -12.88 33.64 6.06
N TYR A 378 -12.62 33.51 7.36
CA TYR A 378 -12.31 34.67 8.21
C TYR A 378 -11.09 35.44 7.69
N GLN A 379 -10.00 34.73 7.34
CA GLN A 379 -8.81 35.40 6.78
C GLN A 379 -9.07 35.98 5.40
N ALA A 380 -9.87 35.34 4.54
CA ALA A 380 -10.25 35.90 3.24
C ALA A 380 -11.01 37.21 3.36
N GLN A 381 -11.95 37.29 4.31
CA GLN A 381 -12.66 38.53 4.61
C GLN A 381 -11.68 39.61 5.09
N LYS A 382 -10.79 39.27 6.02
CA LYS A 382 -9.78 40.20 6.54
C LYS A 382 -8.83 40.69 5.44
N LEU A 383 -8.32 39.79 4.60
CA LEU A 383 -7.49 40.14 3.44
C LEU A 383 -8.22 41.08 2.48
N SER A 384 -9.49 40.80 2.18
CA SER A 384 -10.28 41.64 1.25
C SER A 384 -10.47 43.08 1.72
N GLN A 385 -10.41 43.31 3.03
CA GLN A 385 -10.54 44.64 3.65
C GLN A 385 -9.19 45.36 3.75
N LEU A 386 -8.11 44.62 3.97
CA LEU A 386 -6.78 45.19 4.26
C LEU A 386 -5.85 45.24 3.05
N ILE A 387 -6.08 44.42 2.02
CA ILE A 387 -5.17 44.25 0.89
C ILE A 387 -5.89 44.58 -0.41
N ALA A 388 -5.45 45.65 -1.08
CA ALA A 388 -6.00 46.08 -2.38
C ALA A 388 -5.56 45.18 -3.55
N THR A 389 -4.54 44.35 -3.35
CA THR A 389 -3.95 43.49 -4.39
C THR A 389 -4.93 42.39 -4.84
N LEU A 390 -5.51 42.58 -6.02
CA LEU A 390 -6.57 41.71 -6.57
C LEU A 390 -6.16 40.24 -6.71
N TRP A 391 -4.91 39.96 -7.12
CA TRP A 391 -4.49 38.58 -7.33
C TRP A 391 -4.39 37.78 -6.01
N ILE A 392 -4.04 38.45 -4.90
CA ILE A 392 -3.96 37.81 -3.57
C ILE A 392 -5.38 37.47 -3.07
N ASN A 393 -6.32 38.41 -3.23
CA ASN A 393 -7.73 38.19 -2.89
C ASN A 393 -8.37 37.07 -3.74
N ARG A 394 -8.02 37.01 -5.04
CA ARG A 394 -8.46 35.90 -5.91
C ARG A 394 -7.83 34.57 -5.52
N LEU A 395 -6.56 34.56 -5.10
CA LEU A 395 -5.87 33.35 -4.69
C LEU A 395 -6.49 32.75 -3.42
N ILE A 396 -6.76 33.54 -2.38
CA ILE A 396 -7.38 33.01 -1.16
C ILE A 396 -8.80 32.50 -1.41
N ALA A 397 -9.58 33.19 -2.25
CA ALA A 397 -10.90 32.72 -2.67
C ALA A 397 -10.81 31.39 -3.45
N LEU A 398 -9.83 31.27 -4.35
CA LEU A 398 -9.58 30.02 -5.09
C LEU A 398 -9.21 28.88 -4.14
N VAL A 399 -8.34 29.11 -3.16
CA VAL A 399 -7.96 28.10 -2.15
C VAL A 399 -9.20 27.58 -1.43
N ILE A 400 -10.08 28.47 -0.96
CA ILE A 400 -11.33 28.08 -0.28
C ILE A 400 -12.22 27.24 -1.20
N VAL A 401 -12.46 27.72 -2.43
CA VAL A 401 -13.30 27.01 -3.40
C VAL A 401 -12.72 25.62 -3.70
N VAL A 402 -11.42 25.53 -3.99
CA VAL A 402 -10.79 24.24 -4.27
C VAL A 402 -10.89 23.33 -3.04
N ASN A 403 -10.64 23.81 -1.84
CA ASN A 403 -10.75 23.03 -0.60
C ASN A 403 -12.17 22.45 -0.40
N CYS A 404 -13.21 23.25 -0.64
CA CYS A 404 -14.60 22.81 -0.58
C CYS A 404 -14.94 21.73 -1.62
N TRP A 405 -14.39 21.84 -2.83
CA TRP A 405 -14.68 20.93 -3.94
C TRP A 405 -13.75 19.72 -4.02
N LEU A 406 -12.61 19.74 -3.32
CA LEU A 406 -11.55 18.74 -3.45
C LEU A 406 -12.05 17.34 -3.08
N THR A 407 -12.64 17.18 -1.89
CA THR A 407 -13.17 15.90 -1.42
C THR A 407 -14.31 15.35 -2.31
N PRO A 408 -15.38 16.11 -2.63
CA PRO A 408 -16.46 15.60 -3.48
C PRO A 408 -15.98 15.30 -4.92
N THR A 409 -15.09 16.11 -5.48
CA THR A 409 -14.53 15.88 -6.83
C THR A 409 -13.70 14.61 -6.87
N LEU A 410 -12.81 14.39 -5.90
CA LEU A 410 -12.00 13.18 -5.84
C LEU A 410 -12.86 11.92 -5.61
N ARG A 411 -13.94 12.02 -4.82
CA ARG A 411 -14.91 10.90 -4.67
C ARG A 411 -15.65 10.59 -5.98
N PHE A 412 -15.95 11.62 -6.77
CA PHE A 412 -16.62 11.45 -8.06
C PHE A 412 -15.67 10.86 -9.12
N VAL A 413 -14.45 11.39 -9.23
CA VAL A 413 -13.43 10.96 -10.20
C VAL A 413 -12.92 9.55 -9.89
N PHE A 414 -12.70 9.24 -8.62
CA PHE A 414 -12.14 7.95 -8.17
C PHE A 414 -13.20 7.04 -7.57
N ARG A 415 -14.39 6.98 -8.20
CA ARG A 415 -15.54 6.21 -7.74
C ARG A 415 -15.31 4.68 -7.77
N GLU A 416 -14.29 4.20 -8.47
CA GLU A 416 -13.87 2.80 -8.53
C GLU A 416 -12.95 2.39 -7.37
N ARG A 417 -13.19 1.21 -6.77
CA ARG A 417 -12.45 0.70 -5.58
C ARG A 417 -10.93 0.59 -5.78
N SER A 418 -10.47 0.35 -7.00
CA SER A 418 -9.05 0.30 -7.41
C SER A 418 -8.32 1.64 -7.21
N ALA A 419 -9.04 2.74 -7.40
CA ALA A 419 -8.48 4.07 -7.29
C ALA A 419 -8.36 4.59 -5.86
N THR A 420 -8.83 3.85 -4.83
CA THR A 420 -8.90 4.35 -3.45
C THR A 420 -7.55 4.73 -2.84
N ARG A 421 -6.45 4.04 -3.18
CA ARG A 421 -5.10 4.42 -2.72
C ARG A 421 -4.58 5.66 -3.43
N HIS A 422 -4.71 5.71 -4.75
CA HIS A 422 -4.30 6.87 -5.55
C HIS A 422 -5.13 8.11 -5.20
N ALA A 423 -6.45 7.95 -5.03
CA ALA A 423 -7.36 8.99 -4.57
C ALA A 423 -6.99 9.52 -3.19
N ARG A 424 -6.59 8.65 -2.26
CA ARG A 424 -6.14 9.05 -0.92
C ARG A 424 -4.83 9.83 -0.99
N LEU A 425 -3.87 9.35 -1.80
CA LEU A 425 -2.58 10.02 -1.98
C LEU A 425 -2.76 11.38 -2.64
N VAL A 426 -3.51 11.44 -3.74
CA VAL A 426 -3.81 12.69 -4.47
C VAL A 426 -4.55 13.67 -3.57
N ARG A 427 -5.54 13.20 -2.79
CA ARG A 427 -6.23 14.04 -1.80
C ARG A 427 -5.26 14.63 -0.80
N LEU A 428 -4.43 13.78 -0.18
CA LEU A 428 -3.47 14.21 0.82
C LEU A 428 -2.50 15.25 0.25
N THR A 429 -1.95 15.00 -0.94
CA THR A 429 -1.04 15.94 -1.60
C THR A 429 -1.71 17.27 -1.91
N LEU A 430 -2.96 17.26 -2.40
CA LEU A 430 -3.68 18.48 -2.72
C LEU A 430 -4.11 19.24 -1.45
N ASP A 431 -4.59 18.55 -0.40
CA ASP A 431 -4.90 19.14 0.91
C ASP A 431 -3.64 19.85 1.46
N THR A 432 -2.49 19.14 1.51
CA THR A 432 -1.20 19.70 1.96
C THR A 432 -0.77 20.91 1.12
N ALA A 433 -0.96 20.87 -0.21
CA ALA A 433 -0.59 22.00 -1.08
C ALA A 433 -1.45 23.25 -0.82
N LEU A 434 -2.75 23.07 -0.59
CA LEU A 434 -3.66 24.16 -0.23
C LEU A 434 -3.30 24.75 1.13
N ASP A 435 -3.01 23.90 2.11
CA ASP A 435 -2.59 24.32 3.45
C ASP A 435 -1.28 25.10 3.41
N ILE A 436 -0.27 24.66 2.64
CA ILE A 436 0.99 25.40 2.45
C ILE A 436 0.73 26.73 1.76
N THR A 437 -0.11 26.75 0.73
CA THR A 437 -0.45 27.98 0.00
C THR A 437 -1.08 29.00 0.93
N TYR A 438 -2.02 28.56 1.78
CA TYR A 438 -2.70 29.41 2.74
C TYR A 438 -1.78 29.86 3.89
N ALA A 439 -1.06 28.93 4.52
CA ALA A 439 -0.34 29.18 5.76
C ALA A 439 1.03 29.84 5.54
N LEU A 440 1.65 29.62 4.37
CA LEU A 440 2.97 30.15 4.01
C LEU A 440 2.88 31.05 2.77
N GLY A 441 2.32 30.55 1.67
CA GLY A 441 2.36 31.22 0.36
C GLY A 441 1.75 32.62 0.38
N ILE A 442 0.52 32.75 0.88
CA ILE A 442 -0.19 34.03 0.95
C ILE A 442 0.52 35.01 1.91
N PRO A 443 0.80 34.68 3.18
CA PRO A 443 1.54 35.58 4.07
C PRO A 443 2.88 36.05 3.52
N THR A 444 3.67 35.14 2.93
CA THR A 444 4.96 35.48 2.31
C THR A 444 4.78 36.41 1.11
N ALA A 445 3.80 36.15 0.24
CA ALA A 445 3.49 37.01 -0.91
C ALA A 445 3.10 38.43 -0.49
N VAL A 446 2.34 38.55 0.60
CA VAL A 446 1.94 39.85 1.15
C VAL A 446 3.15 40.59 1.73
N LEU A 447 4.11 39.87 2.34
CA LEU A 447 5.26 40.47 3.01
C LEU A 447 6.41 40.80 2.04
N TYR A 448 6.54 40.02 0.97
CA TYR A 448 7.68 40.06 0.07
C TYR A 448 8.03 41.45 -0.48
N PRO A 449 7.07 42.29 -0.93
CA PRO A 449 7.39 43.64 -1.41
C PRO A 449 8.07 44.50 -0.34
N TYR A 450 7.61 44.40 0.91
CA TYR A 450 8.15 45.16 2.03
C TYR A 450 9.51 44.63 2.47
N ALA A 451 9.69 43.31 2.51
CA ALA A 451 10.98 42.71 2.84
C ALA A 451 12.06 43.04 1.81
N ARG A 452 11.70 43.09 0.52
CA ARG A 452 12.61 43.43 -0.58
C ARG A 452 13.10 44.88 -0.51
N ASP A 453 12.20 45.80 -0.15
CA ASP A 453 12.46 47.24 -0.20
C ASP A 453 12.98 47.81 1.14
N PHE A 454 13.13 46.96 2.16
CA PHE A 454 13.65 47.31 3.48
C PHE A 454 15.19 47.36 3.46
N ASP A 455 15.79 48.47 3.92
CA ASP A 455 17.23 48.57 4.10
C ASP A 455 17.64 48.04 5.50
N PRO A 456 18.35 46.90 5.58
CA PRO A 456 18.74 46.31 6.86
C PRO A 456 19.84 47.08 7.59
N VAL A 457 20.55 47.99 6.90
CA VAL A 457 21.64 48.79 7.51
C VAL A 457 21.08 50.00 8.22
N THR A 458 20.14 50.70 7.58
CA THR A 458 19.51 51.91 8.13
C THR A 458 18.24 51.60 8.93
N GLU A 459 17.74 50.36 8.88
CA GLU A 459 16.48 49.91 9.48
C GLU A 459 15.26 50.73 9.03
N LEU A 460 15.33 51.32 7.83
CA LEU A 460 14.32 52.21 7.28
C LEU A 460 14.02 51.84 5.82
N TYR A 461 12.89 52.33 5.34
CA TYR A 461 12.63 52.36 3.90
C TYR A 461 13.26 53.62 3.30
N PRO A 462 13.63 53.63 2.00
CA PRO A 462 14.09 54.85 1.35
C PRO A 462 13.07 55.99 1.52
N ASN A 463 13.54 57.22 1.75
CA ASN A 463 12.69 58.37 2.07
C ASN A 463 11.54 58.62 1.07
N GLU A 464 11.77 58.28 -0.20
CA GLU A 464 10.79 58.39 -1.28
C GLU A 464 9.50 57.58 -1.03
N PHE A 465 9.59 56.48 -0.27
CA PHE A 465 8.44 55.65 0.07
C PHE A 465 7.56 56.26 1.17
N TYR A 466 8.15 57.04 2.09
CA TYR A 466 7.39 57.71 3.15
C TYR A 466 6.62 58.93 2.66
N VAL A 467 7.09 59.57 1.57
CA VAL A 467 6.45 60.73 0.94
C VAL A 467 5.31 60.32 -0.01
N ARG A 468 5.29 59.05 -0.41
CA ARG A 468 4.27 58.46 -1.26
C ARG A 468 3.05 58.02 -0.44
N ASP A 469 1.96 58.76 -0.58
CA ASP A 469 0.69 58.48 0.12
C ASP A 469 0.10 57.10 -0.26
N ASP A 470 0.32 56.64 -1.49
CA ASP A 470 -0.15 55.34 -1.99
C ASP A 470 0.54 54.17 -1.29
N TRP A 471 1.88 54.22 -1.22
CA TRP A 471 2.68 53.16 -0.62
C TRP A 471 2.54 53.15 0.90
N SER A 472 2.61 54.31 1.54
CA SER A 472 2.52 54.43 3.00
C SER A 472 1.15 53.99 3.53
N ALA A 473 0.05 54.40 2.87
CA ALA A 473 -1.28 53.93 3.22
C ALA A 473 -1.40 52.41 3.04
N GLN A 474 -0.92 51.87 1.92
CA GLN A 474 -0.95 50.43 1.67
C GLN A 474 -0.12 49.64 2.69
N ALA A 475 1.05 50.15 3.08
CA ALA A 475 1.90 49.56 4.11
C ALA A 475 1.19 49.50 5.48
N VAL A 476 0.48 50.56 5.86
CA VAL A 476 -0.27 50.61 7.13
C VAL A 476 -1.40 49.57 7.18
N TYR A 477 -2.16 49.39 6.09
CA TYR A 477 -3.20 48.36 6.06
C TYR A 477 -2.61 46.95 5.96
N THR A 478 -1.58 46.76 5.14
CA THR A 478 -0.96 45.45 4.91
C THR A 478 -0.25 44.93 6.16
N THR A 479 0.39 45.81 6.95
CA THR A 479 1.02 45.44 8.22
C THR A 479 0.00 44.92 9.26
N GLN A 480 -1.23 45.43 9.25
CA GLN A 480 -2.32 44.93 10.11
C GLN A 480 -2.75 43.49 9.77
N GLN A 481 -2.49 43.03 8.55
CA GLN A 481 -2.74 41.64 8.20
C GLN A 481 -1.80 40.70 8.96
N PHE A 482 -0.55 41.11 9.19
CA PHE A 482 0.43 40.34 9.96
C PHE A 482 0.15 40.38 11.46
N PHE A 483 -0.24 41.54 11.98
CA PHE A 483 -0.56 41.67 13.39
C PHE A 483 -1.78 40.85 13.79
N VAL A 484 -1.65 40.20 14.94
CA VAL A 484 -2.75 39.47 15.56
C VAL A 484 -3.70 40.49 16.20
N SER A 485 -4.90 40.63 15.65
CA SER A 485 -5.88 41.63 16.10
C SER A 485 -6.90 41.09 17.12
N SER A 486 -7.08 39.78 17.19
CA SER A 486 -8.01 39.11 18.09
C SER A 486 -7.56 37.66 18.38
N TRP A 487 -8.20 37.01 19.35
CA TRP A 487 -7.98 35.57 19.59
C TRP A 487 -8.40 34.70 18.39
N LEU A 488 -9.45 35.11 17.67
CA LEU A 488 -9.87 34.44 16.43
C LEU A 488 -8.84 34.64 15.30
N ASP A 489 -8.22 35.81 15.22
CA ASP A 489 -7.13 36.09 14.29
C ASP A 489 -5.87 35.28 14.64
N LEU A 490 -5.59 35.10 15.94
CA LEU A 490 -4.50 34.23 16.39
C LEU A 490 -4.76 32.77 15.99
N ALA A 491 -5.96 32.27 16.28
CA ALA A 491 -6.35 30.90 15.98
C ALA A 491 -6.33 30.63 14.47
N SER A 492 -6.85 31.55 13.65
CA SER A 492 -6.88 31.37 12.19
C SER A 492 -5.50 31.41 11.52
N LYS A 493 -4.52 32.06 12.15
CA LYS A 493 -3.12 32.06 11.69
C LYS A 493 -2.33 30.85 12.20
N MET A 494 -2.57 30.41 13.43
CA MET A 494 -1.77 29.38 14.10
C MET A 494 -2.30 27.96 13.94
N LEU A 495 -3.62 27.76 13.94
CA LEU A 495 -4.19 26.42 13.90
C LEU A 495 -3.77 25.64 12.64
N PRO A 496 -3.76 26.24 11.43
CA PRO A 496 -3.33 25.52 10.23
C PRO A 496 -1.87 25.09 10.30
N LEU A 497 -0.99 25.88 10.94
CA LEU A 497 0.42 25.53 11.16
C LEU A 497 0.56 24.36 12.14
N VAL A 498 -0.32 24.23 13.12
CA VAL A 498 -0.32 23.12 14.09
C VAL A 498 -0.91 21.84 13.48
N CYS A 499 -1.91 21.93 12.61
CA CYS A 499 -2.56 20.77 11.98
C CYS A 499 -1.60 19.91 11.13
N PHE A 500 -0.46 20.45 10.71
CA PHE A 500 0.57 19.70 9.98
C PHE A 500 1.27 18.60 10.82
N PHE A 501 1.13 18.58 12.15
CA PHE A 501 1.69 17.51 12.99
C PHE A 501 1.01 16.15 12.79
N GLU A 502 -0.19 16.10 12.22
CA GLU A 502 -0.96 14.87 12.02
C GLU A 502 -0.58 14.11 10.72
N PHE A 503 0.32 14.67 9.90
CA PHE A 503 0.72 14.08 8.62
C PHE A 503 2.10 13.37 8.64
N GLY A 504 2.74 13.29 9.82
CA GLY A 504 4.06 12.67 10.04
C GLY A 504 4.01 11.22 10.48
#